data_AF-A0A852A8I2-F1
#
_entry.id   AF-A0A852A8I2-F1
#
_cell.length_a   1.000
_cell.length_b   1.000
_cell.length_c   1.000
_cell.angle_alpha   90.00
_cell.angle_beta   90.00
_cell.angle_gamma   90.00
#
_symmetry.space_group_name_H-M   'P 1'
#
loop_
_entity.id
_entity.type
_entity.pdbx_description
1 polymer ?
#
loop_
_entity_poly.entity_id
_entity_poly.type
_entity_poly.pdbx_seq_one_letter_code
_entity_poly.pdbx_strand_id
1 'polypeptide(L)'
;MSGLLGKLFGTGAGGKGGGKGPSPQEAIQRLRDTEEMLSKKQEFLEKKIEQELAAARKHGTKNKRAALQALKRKKRYEKQLAQIDGTLSTIEFQREALENANTNTEVLKNMGFAAKAMKAAHDNMDIDKVDELMQDIAEQQELADEISTAISKPVGFGEEFDEDELMAELEELEQEELDKNLLEISGPETVPLPNVPSISIPSKP
;
A
#
# COMPACT_ATOMS: atom_id res chain seq x y z
N MET A 1 39.09 41.23 31.13
CA MET A 1 40.12 40.99 30.10
C MET A 1 39.81 39.66 29.42
N SER A 2 39.74 39.67 28.09
CA SER A 2 39.97 38.57 27.11
C SER A 2 39.39 37.18 27.44
N GLY A 3 38.50 36.56 26.66
CA GLY A 3 38.41 36.47 25.20
C GLY A 3 39.22 35.27 24.69
N LEU A 4 38.57 34.14 24.39
CA LEU A 4 38.99 33.13 23.37
C LEU A 4 37.96 31.97 23.29
N LEU A 5 37.87 31.33 22.12
CA LEU A 5 36.88 30.34 21.63
C LEU A 5 35.68 31.02 20.93
N GLY A 6 35.74 31.45 19.66
CA GLY A 6 36.54 30.93 18.54
C GLY A 6 35.65 30.15 17.56
N LYS A 7 34.86 30.90 16.78
CA LYS A 7 34.44 30.63 15.38
C LYS A 7 34.46 29.16 14.92
N LEU A 8 33.27 28.56 14.83
CA LEU A 8 33.02 27.37 14.00
C LEU A 8 31.66 27.42 13.27
N PHE A 9 31.10 28.61 13.07
CA PHE A 9 30.01 28.82 12.12
C PHE A 9 30.47 29.79 11.03
N GLY A 10 30.99 29.20 9.96
CA GLY A 10 31.25 29.90 8.70
C GLY A 10 29.91 30.20 8.02
N THR A 11 29.48 31.45 8.14
CA THR A 11 28.65 32.11 7.14
C THR A 11 29.36 32.11 5.80
N GLY A 12 28.93 31.22 4.90
CA GLY A 12 29.08 31.35 3.46
C GLY A 12 27.75 31.83 2.88
N ALA A 13 27.65 33.13 2.61
CA ALA A 13 26.59 33.72 1.83
C ALA A 13 26.76 33.35 0.35
N GLY A 14 25.63 33.22 -0.37
CA GLY A 14 25.62 33.38 -1.83
C GLY A 14 25.06 32.19 -2.61
N GLY A 15 23.74 32.04 -2.59
CA GLY A 15 23.05 31.06 -3.43
C GLY A 15 21.54 31.20 -3.31
N LYS A 16 21.01 32.34 -3.76
CA LYS A 16 19.57 32.57 -3.94
C LYS A 16 19.09 31.72 -5.14
N GLY A 17 19.10 30.41 -4.98
CA GLY A 17 18.42 29.46 -5.85
C GLY A 17 17.10 29.12 -5.19
N GLY A 18 15.99 29.72 -5.66
CA GLY A 18 14.65 29.29 -5.30
C GLY A 18 14.39 27.91 -5.88
N GLY A 19 15.04 26.88 -5.34
CA GLY A 19 14.71 25.50 -5.61
C GLY A 19 13.32 25.28 -5.03
N LYS A 20 12.31 25.12 -5.90
CA LYS A 20 11.07 24.46 -5.52
C LYS A 20 11.46 23.23 -4.70
N GLY A 21 10.84 23.03 -3.55
CA GLY A 21 10.97 21.78 -2.81
C GLY A 21 10.70 20.59 -3.74
N PRO A 22 11.13 19.37 -3.36
CA PRO A 22 10.99 18.19 -4.23
C PRO A 22 9.56 18.11 -4.75
N SER A 23 9.43 17.90 -6.06
CA SER A 23 8.09 17.82 -6.66
C SER A 23 7.34 16.60 -6.11
N PRO A 24 6.00 16.61 -6.05
CA PRO A 24 5.23 15.42 -5.68
C PRO A 24 5.64 14.20 -6.50
N GLN A 25 5.93 14.37 -7.79
CA GLN A 25 6.40 13.31 -8.69
C GLN A 25 7.75 12.74 -8.27
N GLU A 26 8.72 13.59 -7.90
CA GLU A 26 10.02 13.15 -7.39
C GLU A 26 9.90 12.41 -6.05
N ALA A 27 9.01 12.87 -5.17
CA ALA A 27 8.75 12.21 -3.89
C ALA A 27 8.11 10.83 -4.09
N ILE A 28 7.09 10.72 -4.96
CA ILE A 28 6.44 9.46 -5.32
C ILE A 28 7.45 8.48 -5.91
N GLN A 29 8.32 8.93 -6.83
CA GLN A 29 9.33 8.05 -7.42
C GLN A 29 10.31 7.51 -6.38
N ARG A 30 10.78 8.36 -5.45
CA ARG A 30 11.69 7.91 -4.38
C ARG A 30 11.02 6.91 -3.43
N LEU A 31 9.74 7.08 -3.15
CA LEU A 31 8.98 6.12 -2.34
C LEU A 31 8.90 4.77 -3.05
N ARG A 32 8.60 4.74 -4.36
CA ARG A 32 8.59 3.51 -5.17
C ARG A 32 9.96 2.83 -5.23
N ASP A 33 11.03 3.59 -5.40
CA ASP A 33 12.39 3.04 -5.41
C ASP A 33 12.74 2.39 -4.04
N THR A 34 12.24 3.00 -2.95
CA THR A 34 12.43 2.48 -1.59
C THR A 34 11.57 1.24 -1.34
N GLU A 35 10.33 1.23 -1.81
CA GLU A 35 9.41 0.09 -1.81
C GLU A 35 10.08 -1.12 -2.48
N GLU A 36 10.57 -0.97 -3.72
CA GLU A 36 11.25 -2.04 -4.46
C GLU A 36 12.50 -2.57 -3.72
N MET A 37 13.29 -1.68 -3.11
CA MET A 37 14.46 -2.06 -2.33
C MET A 37 14.07 -2.88 -1.08
N LEU A 38 13.02 -2.48 -0.39
CA LEU A 38 12.51 -3.15 0.80
C LEU A 38 11.88 -4.50 0.46
N SER A 39 11.11 -4.61 -0.63
CA SER A 39 10.55 -5.89 -1.11
C SER A 39 11.65 -6.90 -1.45
N LYS A 40 12.72 -6.47 -2.14
CA LYS A 40 13.89 -7.35 -2.40
C LYS A 40 14.56 -7.82 -1.11
N LYS A 41 14.60 -6.96 -0.08
CA LYS A 41 15.16 -7.30 1.23
C LYS A 41 14.25 -8.26 2.00
N GLN A 42 12.93 -8.11 1.87
CA GLN A 42 11.93 -9.02 2.41
C GLN A 42 12.14 -10.44 1.87
N GLU A 43 12.16 -10.60 0.54
CA GLU A 43 12.42 -11.90 -0.11
C GLU A 43 13.75 -12.54 0.34
N PHE A 44 14.79 -11.71 0.49
CA PHE A 44 16.09 -12.19 0.96
C PHE A 44 16.00 -12.73 2.41
N LEU A 45 15.28 -12.04 3.29
CA LEU A 45 15.09 -12.46 4.67
C LEU A 45 14.22 -13.72 4.78
N GLU A 46 13.17 -13.84 3.96
CA GLU A 46 12.35 -15.06 3.87
C GLU A 46 13.19 -16.27 3.50
N LYS A 47 14.00 -16.16 2.43
CA LYS A 47 14.95 -17.21 2.03
C LYS A 47 15.94 -17.55 3.15
N LYS A 48 16.38 -16.57 3.95
CA LYS A 48 17.24 -16.80 5.11
C LYS A 48 16.53 -17.52 6.25
N ILE A 49 15.26 -17.19 6.51
CA ILE A 49 14.41 -17.84 7.51
C ILE A 49 14.25 -19.32 7.16
N GLU A 50 13.96 -19.64 5.90
CA GLU A 50 13.85 -21.01 5.40
C GLU A 50 15.16 -21.79 5.56
N GLN A 51 16.30 -21.18 5.18
CA GLN A 51 17.63 -21.79 5.33
C GLN A 51 17.93 -22.15 6.80
N GLU A 52 17.63 -21.24 7.73
CA GLU A 52 17.84 -21.49 9.16
C GLU A 52 16.87 -22.54 9.72
N LEU A 53 15.63 -22.57 9.23
CA LEU A 53 14.67 -23.59 9.59
C LEU A 53 15.13 -24.98 9.13
N ALA A 54 15.60 -25.10 7.89
CA ALA A 54 16.17 -26.34 7.36
C ALA A 54 17.41 -26.78 8.15
N ALA A 55 18.30 -25.84 8.50
CA ALA A 55 19.47 -26.12 9.32
C ALA A 55 19.08 -26.59 10.73
N ALA A 56 18.07 -25.98 11.35
CA ALA A 56 17.55 -26.40 12.65
C ALA A 56 16.98 -27.82 12.60
N ARG A 57 16.20 -28.16 11.57
CA ARG A 57 15.66 -29.52 11.34
C ARG A 57 16.78 -30.54 11.15
N LYS A 58 17.79 -30.22 10.34
CA LYS A 58 18.95 -31.10 10.07
C LYS A 58 19.76 -31.42 11.33
N HIS A 59 19.94 -30.43 12.20
CA HIS A 59 20.75 -30.58 13.41
C HIS A 59 19.95 -30.99 14.65
N GLY A 60 18.62 -30.90 14.64
CA GLY A 60 17.76 -31.09 15.81
C GLY A 60 17.97 -32.42 16.55
N THR A 61 18.23 -33.51 15.83
CA THR A 61 18.43 -34.85 16.41
C THR A 61 19.88 -35.19 16.72
N LYS A 62 20.85 -34.50 16.11
CA LYS A 62 22.28 -34.84 16.18
C LYS A 62 23.13 -33.83 16.95
N ASN A 63 22.73 -32.55 16.94
CA ASN A 63 23.48 -31.46 17.54
C ASN A 63 22.54 -30.34 17.99
N LYS A 64 22.01 -30.50 19.20
CA LYS A 64 21.07 -29.55 19.84
C LYS A 64 21.63 -28.13 19.91
N ARG A 65 22.94 -27.95 20.13
CA ARG A 65 23.58 -26.63 20.18
C ARG A 65 23.53 -25.92 18.83
N ALA A 66 23.84 -26.62 17.75
CA ALA A 66 23.78 -26.07 16.39
C ALA A 66 22.34 -25.72 15.98
N ALA A 67 21.38 -26.59 16.31
CA ALA A 67 19.95 -26.32 16.06
C ALA A 67 19.45 -25.07 16.80
N LEU A 68 19.82 -24.91 18.09
CA LEU A 68 19.46 -23.73 18.86
C LEU A 68 20.05 -22.43 18.27
N GLN A 69 21.28 -22.47 17.75
CA GLN A 69 21.88 -21.30 17.10
C GLN A 69 21.16 -20.94 15.79
N ALA A 70 20.75 -21.93 14.99
CA ALA A 70 19.96 -21.71 13.79
C ALA A 70 18.60 -21.08 14.12
N LEU A 71 17.89 -21.58 15.15
CA LEU A 71 16.63 -21.00 15.61
C LEU A 71 16.79 -19.55 16.11
N LYS A 72 17.89 -19.23 16.80
CA LYS A 72 18.18 -17.84 17.22
C LYS A 72 18.39 -16.92 16.02
N ARG A 73 19.06 -17.38 14.96
CA ARG A 73 19.21 -16.61 13.72
C ARG A 73 17.87 -16.44 13.00
N LYS A 74 17.08 -17.51 12.87
CA LYS A 74 15.70 -17.46 12.35
C LYS A 74 14.88 -16.37 13.04
N LYS A 75 14.82 -16.37 14.38
CA LYS A 75 14.08 -15.38 15.16
C LYS A 75 14.57 -13.94 14.94
N ARG A 76 15.87 -13.73 14.69
CA ARG A 76 16.42 -12.41 14.35
C ARG A 76 16.02 -11.95 12.96
N TYR A 77 15.93 -12.85 11.99
CA TYR A 77 15.46 -12.53 10.64
C TYR A 77 13.96 -12.27 10.63
N GLU A 78 13.14 -13.06 11.32
CA GLU A 78 11.69 -12.81 11.50
C GLU A 78 11.42 -11.43 12.08
N LYS A 79 12.19 -11.02 13.11
CA LYS A 79 12.04 -9.67 13.69
C LYS A 79 12.38 -8.56 12.67
N GLN A 80 13.39 -8.78 11.83
CA GLN A 80 13.75 -7.81 10.79
C GLN A 80 12.70 -7.78 9.68
N LEU A 81 12.10 -8.92 9.34
CA LEU A 81 11.03 -9.05 8.35
C LEU A 81 9.83 -8.23 8.80
N ALA A 82 9.31 -8.48 10.00
CA ALA A 82 8.17 -7.74 10.55
C ALA A 82 8.41 -6.21 10.64
N GLN A 83 9.66 -5.78 10.85
CA GLN A 83 10.01 -4.36 10.82
C GLN A 83 9.95 -3.79 9.40
N ILE A 84 10.38 -4.55 8.39
CA ILE A 84 10.31 -4.15 6.99
C ILE A 84 8.85 -4.10 6.54
N ASP A 85 8.04 -5.09 6.90
CA ASP A 85 6.62 -5.13 6.52
C ASP A 85 5.87 -3.90 7.05
N GLY A 86 6.07 -3.53 8.33
CA GLY A 86 5.50 -2.30 8.88
C GLY A 86 6.05 -1.02 8.23
N THR A 87 7.30 -1.03 7.78
CA THR A 87 7.90 0.11 7.06
C THR A 87 7.33 0.24 5.64
N LEU A 88 7.14 -0.90 4.95
CA LEU A 88 6.51 -0.95 3.62
C LEU A 88 5.10 -0.39 3.66
N SER A 89 4.26 -0.87 4.58
CA SER A 89 2.90 -0.35 4.78
C SER A 89 2.88 1.17 5.03
N THR A 90 3.84 1.68 5.82
CA THR A 90 3.97 3.14 6.04
C THR A 90 4.33 3.89 4.74
N ILE A 91 5.21 3.34 3.91
CA ILE A 91 5.64 3.94 2.65
C ILE A 91 4.52 3.92 1.62
N GLU A 92 3.80 2.81 1.52
CA GLU A 92 2.63 2.65 0.65
C GLU A 92 1.57 3.70 0.98
N PHE A 93 1.21 3.83 2.27
CA PHE A 93 0.28 4.85 2.73
C PHE A 93 0.75 6.28 2.39
N GLN A 94 2.03 6.58 2.59
CA GLN A 94 2.58 7.90 2.25
C GLN A 94 2.57 8.17 0.74
N ARG A 95 2.83 7.15 -0.08
CA ARG A 95 2.80 7.25 -1.54
C ARG A 95 1.39 7.54 -2.02
N GLU A 96 0.41 6.79 -1.53
CA GLU A 96 -1.00 6.99 -1.85
C GLU A 96 -1.48 8.39 -1.44
N ALA A 97 -1.13 8.84 -0.23
CA ALA A 97 -1.47 10.19 0.23
C ALA A 97 -0.91 11.28 -0.71
N LEU A 98 0.32 11.11 -1.22
CA LEU A 98 0.91 12.03 -2.18
C LEU A 98 0.26 11.96 -3.56
N GLU A 99 -0.11 10.77 -4.03
CA GLU A 99 -0.83 10.57 -5.29
C GLU A 99 -2.22 11.23 -5.25
N ASN A 100 -2.94 11.06 -4.14
CA ASN A 100 -4.23 11.70 -3.87
C ASN A 100 -4.09 13.23 -3.81
N ALA A 101 -3.10 13.75 -3.08
CA ALA A 101 -2.85 15.19 -3.02
C ALA A 101 -2.52 15.81 -4.39
N ASN A 102 -1.76 15.11 -5.22
CA ASN A 102 -1.43 15.56 -6.58
C ASN A 102 -2.68 15.58 -7.48
N THR A 103 -3.53 14.55 -7.38
CA THR A 103 -4.82 14.49 -8.09
C THR A 103 -5.74 15.63 -7.66
N ASN A 104 -5.92 15.84 -6.36
CA ASN A 104 -6.74 16.93 -5.81
C ASN A 104 -6.24 18.32 -6.25
N THR A 105 -4.93 18.50 -6.34
CA THR A 105 -4.34 19.75 -6.82
C THR A 105 -4.69 20.03 -8.29
N GLU A 106 -4.62 19.03 -9.16
CA GLU A 106 -5.01 19.21 -10.57
C GLU A 106 -6.53 19.41 -10.72
N VAL A 107 -7.35 18.73 -9.91
CA VAL A 107 -8.81 18.99 -9.85
C VAL A 107 -9.07 20.46 -9.51
N LEU A 108 -8.50 20.98 -8.42
CA LEU A 108 -8.69 22.38 -8.01
C LEU A 108 -8.21 23.38 -9.06
N LYS A 109 -7.11 23.08 -9.74
CA LYS A 109 -6.57 23.92 -10.81
C LYS A 109 -7.51 23.95 -12.03
N ASN A 110 -8.10 22.81 -12.39
CA ASN A 110 -9.08 22.72 -13.47
C ASN A 110 -10.38 23.44 -13.11
N MET A 111 -10.85 23.31 -11.87
CA MET A 111 -12.01 24.06 -11.36
C MET A 111 -11.75 25.57 -11.39
N GLY A 112 -10.56 26.01 -10.95
CA GLY A 112 -10.16 27.41 -11.02
C GLY A 112 -10.03 27.94 -12.45
N PHE A 113 -9.62 27.11 -13.41
CA PHE A 113 -9.63 27.47 -14.83
C PHE A 113 -11.05 27.60 -15.38
N ALA A 114 -11.93 26.64 -15.07
CA ALA A 114 -13.34 26.66 -15.44
C ALA A 114 -14.06 27.90 -14.87
N ALA A 115 -13.86 28.23 -13.59
CA ALA A 115 -14.44 29.42 -12.96
C ALA A 115 -13.99 30.72 -13.65
N LYS A 116 -12.71 30.82 -14.04
CA LYS A 116 -12.19 31.98 -14.80
C LYS A 116 -12.80 32.08 -16.19
N ALA A 117 -12.98 30.95 -16.88
CA ALA A 117 -13.62 30.90 -18.19
C ALA A 117 -15.10 31.30 -18.12
N MET A 118 -15.83 30.82 -17.10
CA MET A 118 -17.22 31.23 -16.83
C MET A 118 -17.31 32.73 -16.56
N LYS A 119 -16.43 33.27 -15.70
CA LYS A 119 -16.37 34.71 -15.44
C LYS A 119 -16.13 35.54 -16.70
N ALA A 120 -15.13 35.16 -17.52
CA ALA A 120 -14.81 35.89 -18.74
C ALA A 120 -15.94 35.82 -19.79
N ALA A 121 -16.72 34.74 -19.82
CA ALA A 121 -17.91 34.63 -20.65
C ALA A 121 -19.04 35.56 -20.17
N HIS A 122 -19.13 35.84 -18.86
CA HIS A 122 -20.16 36.69 -18.25
C HIS A 122 -19.78 38.19 -18.22
N ASP A 123 -18.48 38.53 -18.23
CA ASP A 123 -17.97 39.92 -18.22
C ASP A 123 -18.39 40.77 -19.45
N ASN A 124 -19.04 40.19 -20.49
CA ASN A 124 -19.55 40.89 -21.68
C ASN A 124 -21.06 41.22 -21.65
N MET A 125 -21.77 40.97 -20.54
CA MET A 125 -23.20 41.30 -20.38
C MET A 125 -23.34 42.49 -19.43
N ASP A 126 -23.81 43.66 -19.89
CA ASP A 126 -23.86 44.87 -19.07
C ASP A 126 -25.28 45.45 -18.87
N ILE A 127 -25.52 45.80 -17.59
CA ILE A 127 -26.59 46.54 -16.90
C ILE A 127 -28.02 45.96 -16.95
N ASP A 128 -28.29 44.98 -16.06
CA ASP A 128 -29.50 44.88 -15.19
C ASP A 128 -29.36 43.74 -14.13
N LYS A 129 -28.14 43.48 -13.64
CA LYS A 129 -27.73 43.66 -12.23
C LYS A 129 -28.49 43.09 -11.03
N VAL A 130 -29.44 42.17 -11.17
CA VAL A 130 -30.23 41.79 -9.98
C VAL A 130 -30.11 40.32 -9.55
N ASP A 131 -30.04 39.35 -10.46
CA ASP A 131 -29.75 37.95 -10.09
C ASP A 131 -28.24 37.63 -10.01
N GLU A 132 -27.43 38.57 -10.51
CA GLU A 132 -25.96 38.70 -10.40
C GLU A 132 -25.46 38.74 -8.92
N LEU A 133 -26.36 38.59 -7.95
CA LEU A 133 -26.13 38.61 -6.52
C LEU A 133 -26.48 37.30 -5.78
N MET A 134 -27.33 36.39 -6.26
CA MET A 134 -27.88 35.34 -5.37
C MET A 134 -27.45 33.89 -5.66
N GLN A 135 -27.19 33.53 -6.92
CA GLN A 135 -26.85 32.15 -7.25
C GLN A 135 -25.35 31.88 -7.20
N ASP A 136 -24.53 32.82 -7.65
CA ASP A 136 -23.07 32.74 -7.52
C ASP A 136 -22.61 32.73 -6.04
N ILE A 137 -23.46 33.20 -5.12
CA ILE A 137 -23.27 33.09 -3.66
C ILE A 137 -23.79 31.75 -3.11
N ALA A 138 -24.77 31.09 -3.73
CA ALA A 138 -25.26 29.77 -3.32
C ALA A 138 -24.37 28.63 -3.81
N GLU A 139 -23.96 28.64 -5.08
CA GLU A 139 -23.12 27.57 -5.66
C GLU A 139 -21.67 27.63 -5.16
N GLN A 140 -21.09 28.82 -4.95
CA GLN A 140 -19.73 28.92 -4.39
C GLN A 140 -19.69 28.60 -2.87
N GLN A 141 -20.81 28.75 -2.16
CA GLN A 141 -20.97 28.33 -0.76
C GLN A 141 -21.22 26.82 -0.65
N GLU A 142 -21.95 26.22 -1.61
CA GLU A 142 -22.11 24.77 -1.78
C GLU A 142 -20.79 24.10 -2.19
N LEU A 143 -20.00 24.75 -3.06
CA LEU A 143 -18.64 24.33 -3.38
C LEU A 143 -17.69 24.43 -2.17
N ALA A 144 -17.89 25.44 -1.32
CA ALA A 144 -17.19 25.55 -0.04
C ALA A 144 -17.58 24.43 0.95
N ASP A 145 -18.81 23.92 0.89
CA ASP A 145 -19.29 22.78 1.69
C ASP A 145 -18.89 21.41 1.10
N GLU A 146 -18.83 21.28 -0.22
CA GLU A 146 -18.37 20.06 -0.90
C GLU A 146 -16.84 19.90 -0.78
N ILE A 147 -16.08 21.00 -0.76
CA ILE A 147 -14.64 21.00 -0.41
C ILE A 147 -14.42 20.76 1.09
N SER A 148 -15.30 21.28 1.96
CA SER A 148 -15.32 20.94 3.38
C SER A 148 -15.58 19.43 3.59
N THR A 149 -16.40 18.82 2.72
CA THR A 149 -16.60 17.38 2.60
C THR A 149 -15.40 16.65 2.00
N ALA A 150 -14.71 17.24 1.03
CA ALA A 150 -13.50 16.72 0.39
C ALA A 150 -12.28 16.61 1.33
N ILE A 151 -12.33 17.16 2.54
CA ILE A 151 -11.20 17.19 3.50
C ILE A 151 -11.53 16.44 4.80
N SER A 152 -12.81 16.26 5.13
CA SER A 152 -13.24 15.86 6.48
C SER A 152 -13.29 14.36 6.78
N LYS A 153 -12.94 13.44 5.87
CA LYS A 153 -13.00 11.99 6.19
C LYS A 153 -11.92 11.14 5.50
N PRO A 154 -10.99 10.53 6.25
CA PRO A 154 -10.09 11.16 7.21
C PRO A 154 -8.67 11.28 6.62
N VAL A 155 -8.09 12.47 6.75
CA VAL A 155 -6.63 12.65 6.67
C VAL A 155 -6.06 12.45 8.08
N GLY A 156 -5.53 11.27 8.33
CA GLY A 156 -4.77 10.94 9.54
C GLY A 156 -5.45 9.94 10.46
N PHE A 157 -4.83 8.77 10.58
CA PHE A 157 -5.07 7.71 11.59
C PHE A 157 -6.52 7.26 11.74
N GLY A 158 -6.86 6.16 11.05
CA GLY A 158 -8.04 5.35 11.37
C GLY A 158 -9.14 5.38 10.31
N GLU A 159 -8.89 4.79 9.14
CA GLU A 159 -9.72 3.63 8.85
C GLU A 159 -8.98 2.47 9.50
N GLU A 160 -9.36 2.16 10.74
CA GLU A 160 -9.13 0.84 11.30
C GLU A 160 -10.01 -0.08 10.44
N PHE A 161 -9.49 -0.51 9.29
CA PHE A 161 -10.07 -1.68 8.64
C PHE A 161 -10.13 -2.76 9.72
N ASP A 162 -11.30 -3.33 9.93
CA ASP A 162 -11.45 -4.37 10.93
C ASP A 162 -10.55 -5.53 10.49
N GLU A 163 -9.51 -5.81 11.29
CA GLU A 163 -8.58 -6.91 10.99
C GLU A 163 -9.35 -8.23 10.84
N ASP A 164 -10.49 -8.40 11.52
CA ASP A 164 -11.34 -9.58 11.39
C ASP A 164 -12.09 -9.61 10.04
N GLU A 165 -12.52 -8.46 9.51
CA GLU A 165 -13.15 -8.34 8.19
C GLU A 165 -12.15 -8.63 7.08
N LEU A 166 -10.95 -8.06 7.16
CA LEU A 166 -9.87 -8.31 6.20
C LEU A 166 -9.38 -9.77 6.24
N MET A 167 -9.31 -10.37 7.42
CA MET A 167 -8.97 -11.79 7.57
C MET A 167 -10.04 -12.69 6.96
N ALA A 168 -11.33 -12.36 7.13
CA ALA A 168 -12.42 -13.10 6.50
C ALA A 168 -12.38 -12.99 4.97
N GLU A 169 -12.12 -11.80 4.43
CA GLU A 169 -11.96 -11.59 2.98
C GLU A 169 -10.74 -12.35 2.43
N LEU A 170 -9.62 -12.36 3.16
CA LEU A 170 -8.43 -13.11 2.78
C LEU A 170 -8.70 -14.63 2.76
N GLU A 171 -9.40 -15.16 3.76
CA GLU A 171 -9.79 -16.59 3.80
C GLU A 171 -10.71 -16.97 2.62
N GLU A 172 -11.62 -16.08 2.22
CA GLU A 172 -12.48 -16.28 1.04
C GLU A 172 -11.65 -16.35 -0.26
N LEU A 173 -10.70 -15.43 -0.43
CA LEU A 173 -9.81 -15.40 -1.60
C LEU A 173 -8.90 -16.63 -1.68
N GLU A 174 -8.35 -17.08 -0.55
CA GLU A 174 -7.54 -18.31 -0.47
C GLU A 174 -8.38 -19.55 -0.84
N GLN A 175 -9.63 -19.63 -0.37
CA GLN A 175 -10.54 -20.73 -0.71
C GLN A 175 -10.90 -20.73 -2.20
N GLU A 176 -11.16 -19.56 -2.79
CA GLU A 176 -11.39 -19.45 -4.23
C GLU A 176 -10.20 -19.93 -5.07
N GLU A 177 -8.98 -19.61 -4.64
CA GLU A 177 -7.76 -20.04 -5.34
C GLU A 177 -7.56 -21.56 -5.21
N LEU A 178 -7.83 -22.14 -4.04
CA LEU A 178 -7.81 -23.59 -3.84
C LEU A 178 -8.86 -24.31 -4.69
N ASP A 179 -10.08 -23.78 -4.77
CA ASP A 179 -11.15 -24.34 -5.60
C ASP A 179 -10.80 -24.28 -7.08
N LYS A 180 -10.22 -23.17 -7.56
CA LYS A 180 -9.70 -23.03 -8.93
C LYS A 180 -8.62 -24.06 -9.22
N ASN A 181 -7.63 -24.19 -8.33
CA ASN A 181 -6.56 -25.20 -8.47
C ASN A 181 -7.10 -26.63 -8.45
N LEU A 182 -8.12 -26.92 -7.63
CA LEU A 182 -8.75 -28.23 -7.58
C LEU A 182 -9.55 -28.54 -8.85
N LEU A 183 -10.25 -27.56 -9.43
CA LEU A 183 -10.93 -27.66 -10.72
C LEU A 183 -9.95 -27.90 -11.89
N GLU A 184 -8.76 -27.29 -11.83
CA GLU A 184 -7.70 -27.54 -12.82
C GLU A 184 -7.04 -28.92 -12.67
N ILE A 185 -6.92 -29.44 -11.44
CA ILE A 185 -6.44 -30.80 -11.17
C ILE A 185 -7.49 -31.85 -11.53
N SER A 186 -8.78 -31.50 -11.39
CA SER A 186 -9.94 -32.35 -11.71
C SER A 186 -10.34 -32.28 -13.19
N GLY A 187 -9.37 -32.43 -14.10
CA GLY A 187 -9.66 -32.86 -15.47
C GLY A 187 -10.44 -34.19 -15.47
N PRO A 188 -11.20 -34.55 -16.53
CA PRO A 188 -12.19 -35.62 -16.47
C PRO A 188 -11.52 -36.95 -16.10
N GLU A 189 -11.64 -37.36 -14.83
CA GLU A 189 -11.18 -38.65 -14.37
C GLU A 189 -12.06 -39.73 -14.98
N THR A 190 -11.64 -40.29 -16.12
CA THR A 190 -12.06 -41.62 -16.52
C THR A 190 -11.37 -42.63 -15.60
N VAL A 191 -11.80 -42.73 -14.35
CA VAL A 191 -11.40 -43.83 -13.46
C VAL A 191 -12.05 -45.10 -14.03
N PRO A 192 -11.29 -46.08 -14.55
CA PRO A 192 -11.88 -47.32 -15.01
C PRO A 192 -12.34 -48.08 -13.77
N LEU A 193 -13.65 -48.19 -13.58
CA LEU A 193 -14.21 -48.99 -12.51
C LEU A 193 -13.78 -50.46 -12.68
N PRO A 194 -13.38 -51.15 -11.61
CA PRO A 194 -13.03 -52.56 -11.68
C PRO A 194 -14.26 -53.40 -12.04
N ASN A 195 -14.11 -54.29 -13.02
CA ASN A 195 -15.19 -55.19 -13.45
C ASN A 195 -15.66 -56.07 -12.29
N VAL A 196 -16.98 -56.14 -12.10
CA VAL A 196 -17.61 -57.00 -11.10
C VAL A 196 -17.35 -58.49 -11.42
N PRO A 197 -17.02 -59.33 -10.42
CA PRO A 197 -16.75 -60.75 -10.65
C PRO A 197 -18.03 -61.51 -11.05
N SER A 198 -18.02 -62.12 -12.24
CA SER A 198 -19.07 -62.99 -12.75
C SER A 198 -18.98 -64.41 -12.19
N ILE A 199 -19.15 -64.59 -10.87
CA ILE A 199 -19.18 -65.92 -10.26
C ILE A 199 -20.65 -66.27 -9.98
N SER A 200 -21.18 -67.24 -10.71
CA SER A 200 -22.51 -67.80 -10.43
C SER A 200 -22.49 -68.56 -9.10
N ILE A 201 -23.40 -68.18 -8.21
CA ILE A 201 -23.54 -68.80 -6.90
C ILE A 201 -24.13 -70.21 -7.08
N PRO A 202 -23.58 -71.27 -6.45
CA PRO A 202 -24.11 -72.61 -6.59
C PRO A 202 -25.47 -72.73 -5.87
N SER A 203 -26.45 -73.31 -6.57
CA SER A 203 -27.75 -73.67 -6.03
C SER A 203 -27.58 -74.64 -4.87
N LYS A 204 -28.16 -74.31 -3.69
CA LYS A 204 -28.20 -75.21 -2.53
C LYS A 204 -29.05 -76.47 -2.83
N PRO A 205 -28.82 -77.57 -2.09
CA PRO A 205 -29.17 -78.94 -2.48
C PRO A 205 -30.67 -79.24 -2.46
#